data_AF-A0A7J9RNS9-F1
#
_entry.id   AF-A0A7J9RNS9-F1
#
_cell.length_a   1.000
_cell.length_b   1.000
_cell.length_c   1.000
_cell.angle_alpha   90.00
_cell.angle_beta   90.00
_cell.angle_gamma   90.00
#
_symmetry.space_group_name_H-M   'P 1'
#
loop_
_entity.id
_entity.type
_entity.pdbx_description
1 polymer ?
#
loop_
_entity_poly.entity_id
_entity_poly.type
_entity_poly.pdbx_seq_one_letter_code
_entity_poly.pdbx_strand_id
1 'polypeptide(L)'
;MSETRPGIKELKDVGYRVILKNEDGSPRLVWRCSINEGQYGKFISIAQHWVRKMEGKKIVESDWAKKSFNFTYDKEKALATWNSVGELLKEALGVSKGAELEEEIVEEFGDELEGLGDEL
;
A
#
# COMPACT_ATOMS: atom_id res chain seq x y z
N MET A 1 26.90 -21.53 4.08
CA MET A 1 25.70 -21.37 3.23
C MET A 1 25.43 -19.88 3.16
N SER A 2 25.92 -19.19 2.12
CA SER A 2 25.68 -17.76 1.95
C SER A 2 24.35 -17.59 1.23
N GLU A 3 23.28 -17.39 1.98
CA GLU A 3 22.00 -16.93 1.43
C GLU A 3 22.19 -15.48 1.01
N THR A 4 22.69 -15.29 -0.21
CA THR A 4 22.75 -13.97 -0.87
C THR A 4 21.31 -13.50 -1.00
N ARG A 5 20.84 -12.68 -0.05
CA ARG A 5 19.52 -12.03 -0.13
C ARG A 5 19.41 -11.43 -1.55
N PRO A 6 18.38 -11.79 -2.33
CA PRO A 6 18.15 -11.17 -3.63
C PRO A 6 18.18 -9.65 -3.46
N GLY A 7 19.20 -8.99 -4.00
CA GLY A 7 19.40 -7.56 -3.85
C GLY A 7 18.34 -6.82 -4.66
N ILE A 8 17.18 -6.57 -4.05
CA ILE A 8 16.17 -5.67 -4.62
C ILE A 8 16.72 -4.25 -4.48
N LYS A 9 16.90 -3.58 -5.61
CA LYS A 9 17.37 -2.19 -5.66
C LYS A 9 16.22 -1.29 -6.06
N GLU A 10 15.98 -0.24 -5.27
CA GLU A 10 15.08 0.84 -5.68
C GLU A 10 15.73 1.65 -6.81
N LEU A 11 15.03 1.76 -7.94
CA LEU A 11 15.44 2.57 -9.08
C LEU A 11 14.81 3.96 -9.04
N LYS A 12 13.56 4.07 -8.58
CA LYS A 12 12.82 5.33 -8.53
C LYS A 12 11.73 5.29 -7.48
N ASP A 13 11.72 6.30 -6.61
CA ASP A 13 10.57 6.61 -5.76
C ASP A 13 9.52 7.40 -6.57
N VAL A 14 8.30 6.89 -6.65
CA VAL A 14 7.19 7.53 -7.39
C VAL A 14 6.40 8.45 -6.47
N GLY A 15 6.41 8.20 -5.15
CA GLY A 15 5.67 8.95 -4.16
C GLY A 15 4.73 8.07 -3.34
N TYR A 16 3.75 8.68 -2.70
CA TYR A 16 2.91 8.00 -1.73
C TYR A 16 1.47 8.52 -1.67
N ARG A 17 0.58 7.72 -1.08
CA ARG A 17 -0.80 8.08 -0.71
C ARG A 17 -1.01 7.84 0.78
N VAL A 18 -1.57 8.82 1.47
CA VAL A 18 -1.79 8.76 2.92
C VAL A 18 -2.98 7.86 3.22
N ILE A 19 -2.79 6.95 4.18
CA ILE A 19 -3.83 6.08 4.74
C ILE A 19 -4.27 6.66 6.09
N LEU A 20 -3.31 6.91 6.98
CA LEU A 20 -3.55 7.48 8.31
C LEU A 20 -2.67 8.71 8.53
N LYS A 21 -3.19 9.66 9.30
CA LYS A 21 -2.47 10.86 9.76
C LYS A 21 -2.30 10.82 11.27
N ASN A 22 -1.29 11.54 11.76
CA ASN A 22 -1.16 11.89 13.16
C ASN A 22 -2.11 13.06 13.50
N GLU A 23 -2.22 13.39 14.79
CA GLU A 23 -3.05 14.51 15.29
C GLU A 23 -2.64 15.87 14.72
N ASP A 24 -1.34 16.06 14.45
CA ASP A 24 -0.79 17.25 13.80
C ASP A 24 -1.06 17.32 12.28
N GLY A 25 -1.78 16.34 11.73
CA GLY A 25 -2.11 16.22 10.31
C GLY A 25 -0.98 15.65 9.44
N SER A 26 0.18 15.33 10.02
CA SER A 26 1.29 14.71 9.30
C SER A 26 0.97 13.25 8.91
N PRO A 27 1.49 12.73 7.78
CA PRO A 27 1.29 11.33 7.40
C PRO A 27 1.89 10.37 8.44
N ARG A 28 1.09 9.42 8.92
CA ARG A 28 1.51 8.34 9.85
C ARG A 28 1.72 7.02 9.12
N LEU A 29 0.74 6.63 8.30
CA LEU A 29 0.76 5.39 7.50
C LEU A 29 0.44 5.73 6.05
N VAL A 30 1.25 5.21 5.12
CA VAL A 30 1.11 5.52 3.69
C VAL A 30 1.22 4.27 2.82
N TRP A 31 0.59 4.30 1.65
CA TRP A 31 0.98 3.48 0.51
C TRP A 31 2.11 4.19 -0.24
N ARG A 32 3.31 3.63 -0.22
CA ARG A 32 4.46 4.14 -0.97
C ARG A 32 4.64 3.32 -2.25
N CYS A 33 4.85 4.01 -3.37
CA CYS A 33 5.05 3.40 -4.68
C CYS A 33 6.48 3.63 -5.15
N SER A 34 7.18 2.56 -5.52
CA SER A 34 8.52 2.63 -6.10
C SER A 34 8.69 1.66 -7.25
N ILE A 35 9.60 2.00 -8.17
CA ILE A 35 10.07 1.12 -9.22
C ILE A 35 11.37 0.50 -8.73
N ASN A 36 11.43 -0.83 -8.75
CA ASN A 36 12.54 -1.61 -8.23
C ASN A 36 13.08 -2.56 -9.31
N GLU A 37 14.31 -3.01 -9.13
CA GLU A 37 14.95 -4.04 -9.94
C GLU A 37 15.40 -5.18 -9.02
N GLY A 38 14.88 -6.37 -9.29
CA GLY A 38 15.26 -7.61 -8.61
C GLY A 38 15.88 -8.61 -9.58
N GLN A 39 16.07 -9.84 -9.12
CA GLN A 39 16.67 -10.92 -9.92
C GLN A 39 15.88 -11.27 -11.19
N TYR A 40 14.57 -11.03 -11.20
CA TYR A 40 13.68 -11.31 -12.33
C TYR A 40 13.38 -10.07 -13.19
N GLY A 41 14.13 -8.98 -12.99
CA GLY A 41 13.98 -7.73 -13.73
C GLY A 41 13.23 -6.64 -12.95
N LYS A 42 12.73 -5.65 -13.69
CA LYS A 42 12.07 -4.46 -13.13
C LYS A 42 10.62 -4.76 -12.75
N PHE A 43 10.19 -4.18 -11.63
CA PHE A 43 8.81 -4.28 -11.16
C PHE A 43 8.40 -3.00 -10.42
N ILE A 44 7.09 -2.78 -10.33
CA ILE A 44 6.49 -1.70 -9.54
C ILE A 44 6.05 -2.30 -8.21
N SER A 45 6.44 -1.69 -7.10
CA SER A 45 6.01 -2.09 -5.77
C SER A 45 5.19 -0.99 -5.13
N ILE A 46 4.03 -1.35 -4.60
CA ILE A 46 3.18 -0.48 -3.78
C ILE A 46 3.08 -1.13 -2.40
N ALA A 47 3.76 -0.56 -1.41
CA ALA A 47 3.86 -1.13 -0.07
C ALA A 47 3.35 -0.17 1.00
N GLN A 48 2.82 -0.72 2.10
CA GLN A 48 2.49 0.07 3.27
C GLN A 48 3.75 0.38 4.06
N HIS A 49 3.90 1.64 4.45
CA HIS A 49 5.01 2.09 5.27
C HIS A 49 4.54 2.98 6.42
N TRP A 50 5.12 2.74 7.60
CA TRP A 50 5.05 3.67 8.73
C TRP A 50 6.04 4.79 8.51
N VAL A 51 5.57 6.03 8.52
CA VAL A 51 6.42 7.20 8.33
C VAL A 51 7.15 7.49 9.63
N ARG A 52 8.49 7.51 9.58
CA ARG A 52 9.33 7.87 10.74
C ARG A 52 9.78 9.30 10.67
N LYS A 53 10.20 9.75 9.48
CA LYS A 53 10.70 11.11 9.28
C LYS A 53 10.32 11.64 7.91
N MET A 54 9.88 12.89 7.89
CA MET A 54 9.67 13.65 6.66
C MET A 54 10.55 14.90 6.62
N GLU A 55 10.95 15.28 5.41
CA GLU A 55 11.54 16.58 5.10
C GLU A 55 10.67 17.26 4.04
N GLY A 56 9.89 18.25 4.47
CA GLY A 56 8.87 18.87 3.64
C GLY A 56 7.80 17.87 3.21
N LYS A 57 7.72 17.60 1.90
CA LYS A 57 6.76 16.64 1.30
C LYS A 57 7.39 15.28 0.97
N LYS A 58 8.64 15.04 1.37
CA LYS A 58 9.36 13.80 1.07
C LYS A 58 9.52 12.97 2.33
N ILE A 59 9.22 11.69 2.22
CA ILE A 59 9.54 10.71 3.27
C ILE A 59 11.03 10.40 3.15
N VAL A 60 11.78 10.67 4.23
CA VAL A 60 13.22 10.42 4.28
C VAL A 60 13.51 9.11 5.00
N GLU A 61 12.67 8.75 5.96
CA GLU A 61 12.78 7.51 6.71
C GLU A 61 11.40 6.88 6.92
N SER A 62 11.28 5.60 6.62
CA SER A 62 10.07 4.82 6.85
C SER A 62 10.36 3.34 7.01
N ASP A 63 9.53 2.68 7.80
CA ASP A 63 9.58 1.24 7.99
C ASP A 63 8.50 0.56 7.16
N TRP A 64 8.82 -0.58 6.56
CA TRP A 64 7.81 -1.42 5.94
C TRP A 64 6.81 -1.89 7.00
N ALA A 65 5.52 -1.81 6.69
CA ALA A 65 4.47 -2.17 7.63
C ALA A 65 4.06 -3.65 7.50
N LYS A 66 3.19 -3.98 6.52
CA LYS A 66 2.64 -5.35 6.42
C LYS A 66 2.23 -5.78 5.02
N LYS A 67 1.68 -4.86 4.22
CA LYS A 67 1.10 -5.19 2.91
C LYS A 67 1.93 -4.62 1.78
N SER A 68 2.07 -5.39 0.71
CA SER A 68 2.67 -4.93 -0.54
C SER A 68 1.99 -5.59 -1.73
N PHE A 69 1.79 -4.83 -2.79
CA PHE A 69 1.38 -5.29 -4.10
C PHE A 69 2.52 -5.06 -5.08
N ASN A 70 2.86 -6.09 -5.85
CA ASN A 70 3.91 -5.99 -6.86
C ASN A 70 3.30 -6.21 -8.24
N PHE A 71 3.67 -5.36 -9.19
CA PHE A 71 3.24 -5.43 -10.57
C PHE A 71 4.46 -5.50 -11.48
N THR A 72 4.29 -6.09 -12.65
CA THR A 72 5.33 -6.03 -13.69
C THR A 72 5.64 -4.59 -14.08
N TYR A 73 6.86 -4.29 -14.52
CA TYR A 73 7.17 -2.96 -15.07
C TYR A 73 6.52 -2.68 -16.44
N ASP A 74 6.12 -3.74 -17.14
CA ASP A 74 5.34 -3.62 -18.38
C ASP A 74 3.95 -3.00 -18.10
N LYS A 75 3.65 -1.90 -18.79
CA LYS A 75 2.44 -1.09 -18.55
C LYS A 75 1.16 -1.87 -18.84
N GLU A 76 1.11 -2.58 -19.97
CA GLU A 76 -0.10 -3.28 -20.40
C GLU A 76 -0.41 -4.44 -19.46
N LYS A 77 0.62 -5.21 -19.09
CA LYS A 77 0.49 -6.30 -18.12
C LYS A 77 0.12 -5.81 -16.73
N ALA A 78 0.73 -4.72 -16.25
CA ALA A 78 0.42 -4.16 -14.95
C ALA A 78 -1.06 -3.73 -14.85
N LEU A 79 -1.57 -3.06 -15.89
CA LEU A 79 -2.97 -2.64 -15.95
C LEU A 79 -3.93 -3.84 -16.10
N ALA A 80 -3.55 -4.86 -16.86
CA ALA A 80 -4.32 -6.10 -16.96
C ALA A 80 -4.43 -6.81 -15.61
N THR A 81 -3.32 -6.95 -14.87
CA THR A 81 -3.32 -7.50 -13.50
C THR A 81 -4.20 -6.68 -12.57
N TRP A 82 -4.10 -5.35 -12.61
CA TRP A 82 -4.94 -4.47 -11.80
C TRP A 82 -6.43 -4.66 -12.10
N ASN A 83 -6.81 -4.69 -13.38
CA ASN A 83 -8.21 -4.87 -13.78
C ASN A 83 -8.76 -6.21 -13.31
N SER A 84 -8.01 -7.30 -13.51
CA SER A 84 -8.43 -8.64 -13.08
C SER A 84 -8.61 -8.73 -11.55
N VAL A 85 -7.68 -8.16 -10.77
CA VAL A 85 -7.83 -8.07 -9.31
C VAL A 85 -9.03 -7.21 -8.93
N GLY A 86 -9.26 -6.10 -9.63
CA GLY A 86 -10.39 -5.21 -9.42
C GLY A 86 -11.74 -5.86 -9.74
N GLU A 87 -11.81 -6.72 -10.75
CA GLU A 87 -13.01 -7.51 -11.07
C GLU A 87 -13.34 -8.51 -9.97
N LEU A 88 -12.35 -9.28 -9.52
CA LEU A 88 -12.53 -10.20 -8.38
C LEU A 88 -13.00 -9.47 -7.11
N LEU A 89 -12.45 -8.29 -6.85
CA LEU A 89 -12.87 -7.47 -5.70
C LEU A 89 -14.33 -7.01 -5.83
N LYS A 90 -14.75 -6.59 -7.02
CA LYS A 90 -16.14 -6.19 -7.28
C LYS A 90 -17.12 -7.35 -7.10
N GLU A 91 -16.76 -8.53 -7.59
CA GLU A 91 -17.56 -9.75 -7.41
C GLU A 91 -17.71 -10.10 -5.94
N ALA A 92 -16.63 -10.07 -5.17
CA ALA A 92 -16.65 -10.34 -3.73
C ALA A 92 -17.53 -9.34 -2.95
N LEU A 93 -17.57 -8.07 -3.39
CA LEU A 93 -18.39 -7.02 -2.79
C LEU A 93 -19.84 -7.02 -3.29
N GLY A 94 -20.21 -7.94 -4.19
CA GLY A 94 -21.56 -7.96 -4.78
C GLY A 94 -21.85 -6.76 -5.70
N VAL A 95 -20.82 -5.99 -6.09
CA VAL A 95 -20.91 -4.88 -7.06
C VAL A 95 -21.00 -5.46 -8.48
N SER A 96 -21.99 -6.33 -8.67
CA SER A 96 -22.44 -6.75 -9.99
C SER A 96 -23.36 -5.68 -10.55
N LYS A 97 -23.36 -5.54 -11.88
CA LYS A 97 -24.13 -4.53 -12.62
C LYS A 97 -25.64 -4.81 -12.48
N GLY A 98 -26.24 -4.48 -11.33
CA GLY A 98 -27.65 -4.74 -11.08
C GLY A 98 -28.04 -4.84 -9.61
N ALA A 99 -27.86 -3.77 -8.85
CA ALA A 99 -28.73 -3.43 -7.72
C ALA A 99 -28.44 -1.98 -7.33
N GLU A 100 -29.50 -1.16 -7.33
CA GLU A 100 -29.52 0.16 -6.71
C GLU A 100 -29.03 0.05 -5.25
N LEU A 101 -28.02 0.83 -4.90
CA LEU A 101 -27.60 1.04 -3.51
C LEU A 101 -27.17 2.52 -3.41
N GLU A 102 -28.19 3.37 -3.32
CA GLU A 102 -28.09 4.68 -2.69
C GLU A 102 -27.77 4.48 -1.19
N GLU A 103 -26.82 5.28 -0.68
CA GLU A 103 -26.51 5.55 0.75
C GLU A 103 -26.19 4.31 1.62
N GLU A 104 -25.08 4.16 2.35
CA GLU A 104 -24.27 5.09 3.12
C GLU A 104 -23.05 4.24 3.57
N ILE A 105 -21.83 4.56 3.11
CA ILE A 105 -20.59 3.98 3.71
C ILE A 105 -19.81 5.14 4.28
N VAL A 106 -20.14 5.51 5.51
CA VAL A 106 -19.23 6.13 6.47
C VAL A 106 -19.46 5.38 7.79
N GLU A 107 -18.37 5.03 8.47
CA GLU A 107 -18.33 4.33 9.78
C GLU A 107 -18.35 2.79 9.78
N GLU A 108 -17.24 2.15 9.40
CA GLU A 108 -16.77 0.94 10.12
C GLU A 108 -15.28 0.63 9.85
N PHE A 109 -14.39 1.56 10.15
CA PHE A 109 -12.95 1.26 10.32
C PHE A 109 -12.38 2.17 11.40
N GLY A 110 -12.87 2.01 12.63
CA GLY A 110 -12.55 2.93 13.72
C GLY A 110 -12.64 2.36 15.14
N ASP A 111 -12.68 1.04 15.36
CA ASP A 111 -12.76 0.51 16.74
C ASP A 111 -12.12 -0.89 16.90
N GLU A 112 -10.82 -1.02 16.60
CA GLU A 112 -10.09 -2.23 17.00
C GLU A 112 -8.60 -1.98 17.26
N LEU A 113 -8.28 -0.95 18.04
CA LEU A 113 -6.92 -0.78 18.58
C LEU A 113 -6.83 0.04 19.88
N GLU A 114 -7.80 -0.10 20.78
CA GLU A 114 -7.65 0.24 22.20
C GLU A 114 -7.76 -1.03 23.03
N GLY A 115 -6.63 -1.61 23.41
CA GLY A 115 -6.62 -2.84 24.22
C GLY A 115 -5.24 -3.44 24.50
N LEU A 116 -4.17 -2.65 24.46
CA LEU A 116 -2.82 -3.11 24.80
C LEU A 116 -2.05 -1.99 25.51
N GLY A 117 -2.41 -1.73 26.76
CA GLY A 117 -1.76 -0.69 27.55
C GLY A 117 -2.20 -0.57 29.01
N ASP A 118 -2.52 -1.67 29.69
CA ASP A 118 -2.64 -1.67 31.16
C ASP A 118 -1.99 -2.94 31.73
N GLU A 119 -0.66 -2.89 31.85
CA GLU A 119 0.09 -3.70 32.81
C GLU A 119 1.40 -2.97 33.14
N LEU A 120 1.32 -2.04 34.11
CA LEU A 120 2.45 -1.61 34.94
C LEU A 120 1.98 -0.86 36.21
#